data_AF-A0A4V3K9H9-F1
#
_entry.id   AF-A0A4V3K9H9-F1
#
_cell.length_a   1.000
_cell.length_b   1.000
_cell.length_c   1.000
_cell.angle_alpha   90.00
_cell.angle_beta   90.00
_cell.angle_gamma   90.00
#
_symmetry.space_group_name_H-M   'P 1'
#
loop_
_entity.id
_entity.type
_entity.pdbx_description
1 polymer ?
#
loop_
_entity_poly.entity_id
_entity_poly.type
_entity_poly.pdbx_seq_one_letter_code
_entity_poly.pdbx_strand_id
1 'polypeptide(L)'
;MRKKAVRQFHKVSPDVWRSRRFLALQSDEREVWFYLATGPHQTSAGCCKLLPAYAVADLGNDWTKEHFLDCVAVLVDGDLVVYDPDTDEIYVCRWFTTSPPTNGKHAAGIYNHILKLESAAVQERVEREFAETEYGDAYITSPSITKDRPF
;
A
#
# COMPACT_ATOMS: atom_id res chain seq x y z
N MET A 1 -24.04 8.70 18.87
CA MET A 1 -23.25 7.91 17.89
C MET A 1 -21.79 7.94 18.30
N ARG A 2 -21.13 6.78 18.41
CA ARG A 2 -19.68 6.73 18.66
C ARG A 2 -18.98 7.17 17.38
N LYS A 3 -18.15 8.24 17.41
CA LYS A 3 -17.34 8.64 16.26
C LYS A 3 -16.48 7.43 15.84
N LYS A 4 -16.53 7.08 14.55
CA LYS A 4 -15.66 6.04 14.00
C LYS A 4 -14.21 6.46 14.25
N ALA A 5 -13.40 5.57 14.83
CA ALA A 5 -11.98 5.85 14.99
C ALA A 5 -11.37 6.11 13.61
N VAL A 6 -10.80 7.31 13.44
CA VAL A 6 -10.05 7.67 12.24
C VAL A 6 -8.63 7.16 12.42
N ARG A 7 -8.03 6.62 11.35
CA ARG A 7 -6.63 6.19 11.36
C ARG A 7 -5.74 7.38 11.73
N GLN A 8 -4.93 7.23 12.77
CA GLN A 8 -4.05 8.31 13.25
C GLN A 8 -2.65 8.26 12.63
N PHE A 9 -2.16 7.06 12.31
CA PHE A 9 -0.82 6.85 11.75
C PHE A 9 -0.76 5.58 10.89
N HIS A 10 0.26 5.51 10.05
CA HIS A 10 0.73 4.29 9.40
C HIS A 10 2.07 3.86 9.98
N LYS A 11 2.29 2.56 10.13
CA LYS A 11 3.55 2.02 10.64
C LYS A 11 4.57 1.97 9.51
N VAL A 12 5.76 2.49 9.77
CA VAL A 12 6.96 2.21 8.96
C VAL A 12 7.94 1.45 9.85
N SER A 13 8.44 0.30 9.39
CA SER A 13 9.45 -0.44 10.16
C SER A 13 10.77 0.32 10.16
N PRO A 14 11.48 0.41 11.30
CA PRO A 14 12.86 0.90 11.34
C PRO A 14 13.81 0.14 10.41
N ASP A 15 13.48 -1.10 10.04
CA ASP A 15 14.28 -1.90 9.09
C ASP A 15 14.32 -1.31 7.68
N VAL A 16 13.46 -0.34 7.35
CA VAL A 16 13.57 0.43 6.11
C VAL A 16 14.97 1.04 5.96
N TRP A 17 15.58 1.47 7.06
CA TRP A 17 16.94 2.04 7.08
C TRP A 17 18.06 1.01 6.90
N ARG A 18 17.72 -0.29 6.85
CA ARG A 18 18.63 -1.39 6.54
C ARG A 18 18.38 -1.98 5.15
N SER A 19 17.27 -1.59 4.51
CA SER A 19 16.92 -2.06 3.17
C SER A 19 17.87 -1.46 2.14
N ARG A 20 18.64 -2.32 1.45
CA ARG A 20 19.54 -1.88 0.37
C ARG A 20 18.80 -1.15 -0.75
N ARG A 21 17.59 -1.59 -1.08
CA ARG A 21 16.75 -0.98 -2.13
C ARG A 21 16.31 0.44 -1.73
N PHE A 22 15.97 0.63 -0.46
CA PHE A 22 15.61 1.96 0.06
C PHE A 22 16.84 2.87 0.19
N LEU A 23 17.96 2.34 0.66
CA LEU A 23 19.22 3.09 0.80
C LEU A 23 19.79 3.55 -0.55
N ALA A 24 19.45 2.87 -1.65
CA ALA A 24 19.84 3.27 -3.00
C ALA A 24 19.11 4.53 -3.50
N LEU A 25 17.96 4.86 -2.92
CA LEU A 25 17.16 6.02 -3.31
C LEU A 25 17.83 7.35 -2.92
N GLN A 26 17.63 8.37 -3.75
CA GLN A 26 17.94 9.77 -3.52
C GLN A 26 16.88 10.45 -2.65
N SER A 27 17.12 11.73 -2.31
CA SER A 27 16.28 12.49 -1.36
C SER A 27 14.79 12.45 -1.72
N ASP A 28 14.44 12.93 -2.91
CA ASP A 28 13.05 13.09 -3.33
C ASP A 28 12.35 11.74 -3.56
N GLU A 29 13.09 10.74 -4.03
CA GLU A 29 12.59 9.38 -4.18
C GLU A 29 12.20 8.77 -2.82
N ARG A 30 12.99 9.02 -1.76
CA ARG A 30 12.64 8.62 -0.40
C ARG A 30 11.43 9.38 0.12
N GLU A 31 11.33 10.67 -0.17
CA GLU A 31 10.16 11.48 0.18
C GLU A 31 8.89 10.91 -0.45
N VAL A 32 8.91 10.61 -1.75
CA VAL A 32 7.79 9.98 -2.46
C VAL A 32 7.46 8.63 -1.87
N TRP A 33 8.46 7.79 -1.54
CA TRP A 33 8.20 6.52 -0.89
C TRP A 33 7.49 6.69 0.47
N PHE A 34 7.93 7.63 1.31
CA PHE A 34 7.29 7.92 2.59
C PHE A 34 5.87 8.47 2.42
N TYR A 35 5.67 9.36 1.44
CA TYR A 35 4.36 9.86 1.09
C TYR A 35 3.42 8.74 0.66
N LEU A 36 3.85 7.82 -0.21
CA LEU A 36 3.04 6.67 -0.62
C LEU A 36 2.76 5.71 0.54
N ALA A 37 3.71 5.52 1.46
CA ALA A 37 3.56 4.62 2.60
C ALA A 37 2.67 5.18 3.73
N THR A 38 2.64 6.50 3.91
CA THR A 38 2.01 7.13 5.08
C THR A 38 0.97 8.19 4.76
N GLY A 39 0.85 8.58 3.49
CA GLY A 39 0.02 9.66 3.01
C GLY A 39 -1.48 9.42 3.10
N PRO A 40 -2.29 10.45 2.78
CA PRO A 40 -3.73 10.47 3.04
C PRO A 40 -4.51 9.47 2.18
N HIS A 41 -3.96 9.05 1.03
CA HIS A 41 -4.60 8.13 0.11
C HIS A 41 -4.42 6.66 0.49
N GLN A 42 -3.49 6.35 1.41
CA GLN A 42 -3.09 4.98 1.70
C GLN A 42 -4.18 4.21 2.49
N THR A 43 -4.40 2.94 2.11
CA THR A 43 -5.42 2.06 2.69
C THR A 43 -4.80 0.99 3.59
N SER A 44 -5.59 0.14 4.24
CA SER A 44 -5.03 -1.02 4.99
C SER A 44 -4.45 -2.09 4.06
N ALA A 45 -4.77 -2.06 2.76
CA ALA A 45 -4.26 -3.00 1.77
C ALA A 45 -2.88 -2.61 1.22
N GLY A 46 -2.35 -1.43 1.56
CA GLY A 46 -1.08 -0.95 1.02
C GLY A 46 -1.16 -0.42 -0.41
N CYS A 47 -2.37 -0.43 -0.99
CA CYS A 47 -2.65 0.08 -2.32
C CYS A 47 -3.69 1.21 -2.29
N CYS A 48 -3.63 2.06 -3.31
CA CYS A 48 -4.57 3.14 -3.53
C CYS A 48 -4.61 3.56 -5.00
N LYS A 49 -5.71 4.22 -5.39
CA LYS A 49 -5.78 5.01 -6.62
C LYS A 49 -5.29 6.42 -6.29
N LEU A 50 -4.24 6.86 -6.97
CA LEU A 50 -3.58 8.14 -6.74
C LEU A 50 -3.24 8.82 -8.07
N LEU A 51 -4.09 9.77 -8.46
CA LEU A 51 -3.80 10.63 -9.60
C LEU A 51 -2.56 11.49 -9.29
N PRO A 52 -1.59 11.63 -10.23
CA PRO A 52 -0.41 12.47 -10.02
C PRO A 52 -0.73 13.91 -9.60
N ALA A 53 -1.86 14.46 -10.06
CA ALA A 53 -2.30 15.80 -9.66
C ALA A 53 -2.60 15.91 -8.16
N TYR A 54 -3.12 14.85 -7.53
CA TYR A 54 -3.35 14.83 -6.08
C TYR A 54 -2.04 14.66 -5.32
N ALA A 55 -1.13 13.82 -5.81
CA ALA A 55 0.21 13.69 -5.24
C ALA A 55 0.95 15.02 -5.21
N VAL A 56 0.94 15.75 -6.33
CA VAL A 56 1.54 17.10 -6.42
C VAL A 56 0.90 18.08 -5.45
N ALA A 57 -0.43 18.06 -5.33
CA ALA A 57 -1.14 18.95 -4.41
C ALA A 57 -0.79 18.66 -2.93
N ASP A 58 -0.63 17.38 -2.57
CA ASP A 58 -0.28 16.95 -1.22
C ASP A 58 1.19 17.23 -0.87
N LEU A 59 2.10 16.93 -1.79
CA LEU A 59 3.55 17.17 -1.63
C LEU A 59 3.88 18.66 -1.62
N GLY A 60 3.06 19.47 -2.31
CA GLY A 60 3.16 20.93 -2.34
C GLY A 60 4.42 21.45 -3.03
N ASN A 61 4.81 22.69 -2.74
CA ASN A 61 6.04 23.32 -3.24
C ASN A 61 6.18 23.29 -4.78
N ASP A 62 7.40 23.06 -5.28
CA ASP A 62 7.77 23.02 -6.70
C ASP A 62 7.56 21.63 -7.33
N TRP A 63 6.78 20.73 -6.71
CA TRP A 63 6.50 19.41 -7.27
C TRP A 63 5.74 19.53 -8.58
N THR A 64 6.25 18.89 -9.62
CA THR A 64 5.56 18.71 -10.90
C THR A 64 5.07 17.27 -11.04
N LYS A 65 4.13 17.04 -11.96
CA LYS A 65 3.66 15.68 -12.24
C LYS A 65 4.79 14.82 -12.80
N GLU A 66 5.61 15.41 -13.65
CA GLU A 66 6.76 14.78 -14.28
C GLU A 66 7.78 14.34 -13.22
N HIS A 67 8.13 15.23 -12.28
CA HIS A 67 9.07 14.91 -11.20
C HIS A 67 8.54 13.81 -10.27
N PHE A 68 7.25 13.85 -9.94
CA PHE A 68 6.61 12.78 -9.18
C PHE A 68 6.67 11.44 -9.91
N LEU A 69 6.32 11.41 -11.20
CA LEU A 69 6.32 10.19 -12.00
C LEU A 69 7.74 9.65 -12.23
N ASP A 70 8.74 10.51 -12.38
CA ASP A 70 10.16 10.12 -12.46
C ASP A 70 10.60 9.42 -11.16
N CYS A 71 10.24 9.98 -10.00
CA CYS A 71 10.50 9.34 -8.71
C CYS A 71 9.77 7.98 -8.60
N VAL A 72 8.50 7.90 -9.02
CA VAL A 72 7.74 6.65 -9.04
C VAL A 72 8.41 5.61 -9.93
N ALA A 73 8.92 5.99 -11.11
CA ALA A 73 9.64 5.08 -12.00
C ALA A 73 10.89 4.48 -11.32
N VAL A 74 11.66 5.28 -10.58
CA VAL A 74 12.81 4.78 -9.78
C VAL A 74 12.35 3.80 -8.70
N LEU A 75 11.23 4.08 -8.02
CA LEU A 75 10.67 3.19 -7.00
C LEU A 75 10.16 1.87 -7.59
N VAL A 76 9.60 1.90 -8.80
CA VAL A 76 9.17 0.70 -9.54
C VAL A 76 10.39 -0.15 -9.92
N ASP A 77 11.43 0.46 -10.50
CA ASP A 77 12.67 -0.23 -10.87
C ASP A 77 13.35 -0.90 -9.65
N GLY A 78 13.29 -0.23 -8.49
CA GLY A 78 13.80 -0.76 -7.22
C GLY A 78 12.88 -1.77 -6.50
N ASP A 79 11.76 -2.20 -7.10
CA ASP A 79 10.75 -3.10 -6.49
C ASP A 79 10.21 -2.57 -5.14
N LEU A 80 10.22 -1.24 -4.93
CA LEU A 80 9.66 -0.61 -3.73
C LEU A 80 8.16 -0.36 -3.87
N VAL A 81 7.69 -0.14 -5.10
CA VAL A 81 6.27 0.02 -5.42
C VAL A 81 5.93 -0.72 -6.71
N VAL A 82 4.66 -1.04 -6.91
CA VAL A 82 4.09 -1.34 -8.22
C VAL A 82 3.17 -0.18 -8.58
N TYR A 83 3.23 0.26 -9.83
CA TYR A 83 2.40 1.35 -10.35
C TYR A 83 1.83 0.95 -11.71
N ASP A 84 0.54 1.18 -11.88
CA ASP A 84 -0.14 1.10 -13.16
C ASP A 84 -0.58 2.51 -13.61
N PRO A 85 0.02 3.06 -14.69
CA PRO A 85 -0.31 4.40 -15.17
C PRO A 85 -1.66 4.48 -15.86
N ASP A 86 -2.25 3.36 -16.31
CA ASP A 86 -3.54 3.38 -17.01
C ASP A 86 -4.71 3.51 -16.01
N THR A 87 -4.53 3.02 -14.78
CA THR A 87 -5.55 3.07 -13.72
C THR A 87 -5.19 4.02 -12.58
N ASP A 88 -4.00 4.61 -12.60
CA ASP A 88 -3.42 5.41 -11.51
C ASP A 88 -3.34 4.66 -10.18
N GLU A 89 -3.09 3.35 -10.21
CA GLU A 89 -3.07 2.51 -9.01
C GLU A 89 -1.66 2.17 -8.57
N ILE A 90 -1.39 2.38 -7.28
CA ILE A 90 -0.09 2.13 -6.66
C ILE A 90 -0.24 1.08 -5.56
N TYR A 91 0.74 0.20 -5.44
CA TYR A 91 0.95 -0.66 -4.29
C TYR A 91 2.34 -0.49 -3.70
N VAL A 92 2.43 -0.30 -2.38
CA VAL A 92 3.72 -0.30 -1.66
C VAL A 92 4.16 -1.72 -1.38
N CYS A 93 5.26 -2.16 -1.98
CA CYS A 93 5.71 -3.55 -1.88
C CYS A 93 6.13 -3.93 -0.46
N ARG A 94 5.91 -5.19 -0.09
CA ARG A 94 6.17 -5.78 1.24
C ARG A 94 5.33 -5.14 2.35
N TRP A 95 4.19 -4.55 2.01
CA TRP A 95 3.30 -3.86 2.95
C TRP A 95 2.94 -4.71 4.17
N PHE A 96 2.58 -5.97 3.92
CA PHE A 96 2.07 -6.86 4.96
C PHE A 96 3.15 -7.38 5.92
N THR A 97 4.43 -7.14 5.66
CA THR A 97 5.51 -7.43 6.62
C THR A 97 5.41 -6.56 7.88
N THR A 98 4.91 -5.34 7.75
CA THR A 98 4.75 -4.38 8.86
C THR A 98 3.29 -4.17 9.23
N SER A 99 2.38 -4.35 8.28
CA SER A 99 0.94 -4.09 8.42
C SER A 99 0.07 -5.29 8.03
N PRO A 100 0.30 -6.50 8.59
CA PRO A 100 -0.53 -7.66 8.29
C PRO A 100 -1.95 -7.49 8.84
N PRO A 101 -2.96 -8.19 8.27
CA PRO A 101 -4.24 -8.35 8.92
C PRO A 101 -4.08 -8.92 10.33
N THR A 102 -4.88 -8.43 11.26
CA THR A 102 -4.77 -8.78 12.70
C THR A 102 -5.87 -9.75 13.15
N ASN A 103 -6.87 -9.98 12.30
CA ASN A 103 -7.96 -10.94 12.48
C ASN A 103 -8.70 -11.14 11.14
N GLY A 104 -9.61 -12.11 11.09
CA GLY A 104 -10.38 -12.43 9.88
C GLY A 104 -11.26 -11.28 9.36
N LYS A 105 -11.86 -10.47 10.24
CA LYS A 105 -12.66 -9.30 9.82
C LYS A 105 -11.78 -8.22 9.17
N HIS A 106 -10.59 -8.01 9.71
CA HIS A 106 -9.60 -7.11 9.14
C HIS A 106 -9.12 -7.61 7.77
N ALA A 107 -8.83 -8.92 7.66
CA ALA A 107 -8.48 -9.56 6.39
C ALA A 107 -9.58 -9.37 5.33
N ALA A 108 -10.84 -9.62 5.68
CA ALA A 108 -11.97 -9.38 4.78
C ALA A 108 -12.08 -7.90 4.36
N GLY A 109 -11.84 -6.95 5.28
CA GLY A 109 -11.82 -5.52 4.97
C GLY A 109 -10.70 -5.15 3.99
N ILE A 110 -9.50 -5.69 4.18
CA ILE A 110 -8.36 -5.53 3.28
C ILE A 110 -8.69 -6.10 1.90
N TYR A 111 -9.16 -7.34 1.83
CA TYR A 111 -9.44 -7.99 0.56
C TYR A 111 -10.53 -7.28 -0.26
N ASN A 112 -11.53 -6.69 0.41
CA ASN A 112 -12.51 -5.83 -0.25
C ASN A 112 -11.91 -4.55 -0.87
N HIS A 113 -10.76 -4.07 -0.39
CA HIS A 113 -10.02 -2.99 -1.07
C HIS A 113 -9.26 -3.53 -2.27
N ILE A 114 -8.67 -4.72 -2.16
CA ILE A 114 -7.92 -5.38 -3.24
C ILE A 114 -8.83 -5.67 -4.43
N LEU A 115 -10.04 -6.22 -4.20
CA LEU A 115 -11.03 -6.52 -5.24
C LEU A 115 -11.58 -5.28 -5.97
N LYS A 116 -11.30 -4.07 -5.47
CA LYS A 116 -11.72 -2.82 -6.13
C LYS A 116 -10.65 -2.25 -7.05
N LEU A 117 -9.46 -2.86 -7.08
CA LEU A 117 -8.41 -2.47 -8.01
C LEU A 117 -8.87 -2.77 -9.44
N GLU A 118 -8.57 -1.85 -10.34
CA GLU A 118 -8.84 -1.97 -11.77
C GLU A 118 -7.65 -2.61 -12.51
N SER A 119 -6.43 -2.41 -12.01
CA SER A 119 -5.19 -2.97 -12.53
C SER A 119 -5.00 -4.42 -12.10
N ALA A 120 -5.02 -5.33 -13.08
CA ALA A 120 -4.71 -6.73 -12.85
C ALA A 120 -3.27 -6.93 -12.30
N ALA A 121 -2.31 -6.14 -12.77
CA ALA A 121 -0.91 -6.24 -12.34
C ALA A 121 -0.72 -5.81 -10.88
N VAL A 122 -1.33 -4.70 -10.48
CA VAL A 122 -1.31 -4.23 -9.08
C VAL A 122 -2.08 -5.23 -8.21
N GLN A 123 -3.27 -5.64 -8.63
CA GLN A 123 -4.08 -6.60 -7.89
C GLN A 123 -3.34 -7.92 -7.63
N GLU A 124 -2.78 -8.54 -8.68
CA GLU A 124 -2.03 -9.79 -8.56
C GLU A 124 -0.86 -9.66 -7.58
N ARG A 125 -0.15 -8.52 -7.62
CA ARG A 125 0.93 -8.25 -6.67
C ARG A 125 0.42 -8.21 -5.24
N VAL A 126 -0.64 -7.45 -4.97
CA VAL A 126 -1.17 -7.27 -3.61
C VAL A 126 -1.75 -8.58 -3.08
N GLU A 127 -2.51 -9.32 -3.91
CA GLU A 127 -3.11 -10.60 -3.54
C GLU A 127 -2.04 -11.63 -3.17
N ARG A 128 -0.95 -11.70 -3.95
CA ARG A 128 0.17 -12.59 -3.65
C ARG A 128 0.78 -12.31 -2.29
N GLU A 129 1.13 -11.06 -1.99
CA GLU A 129 1.74 -10.71 -0.70
C GLU A 129 0.72 -10.79 0.45
N PHE A 130 -0.57 -10.57 0.19
CA PHE A 130 -1.62 -10.76 1.18
C PHE A 130 -1.77 -12.24 1.57
N ALA A 131 -1.70 -13.14 0.59
CA ALA A 131 -1.74 -14.59 0.80
C ALA A 131 -0.55 -15.12 1.61
N GLU A 132 0.57 -14.39 1.69
CA GLU A 132 1.70 -14.77 2.55
C GLU A 132 1.41 -14.57 4.05
N THR A 133 0.31 -13.90 4.40
CA THR A 133 -0.10 -13.68 5.80
C THR A 133 -1.03 -14.78 6.29
N GLU A 134 -0.95 -15.14 7.58
CA GLU A 134 -1.81 -16.17 8.20
C GLU A 134 -3.30 -15.95 7.92
N TYR A 135 -3.80 -14.73 8.14
CA TYR A 135 -5.22 -14.43 7.90
C TYR A 135 -5.56 -14.20 6.43
N GLY A 136 -4.60 -13.81 5.59
CA GLY A 136 -4.83 -13.61 4.17
C GLY A 136 -4.97 -14.94 3.44
N ASP A 137 -4.07 -15.89 3.69
CA ASP A 137 -4.19 -17.27 3.20
C ASP A 137 -5.52 -17.90 3.63
N ALA A 138 -5.84 -17.82 4.93
CA ALA A 138 -7.08 -18.35 5.47
C ALA A 138 -8.33 -17.71 4.84
N TYR A 139 -8.28 -16.40 4.51
CA TYR A 139 -9.39 -15.72 3.86
C TYR A 139 -9.56 -16.15 2.40
N ILE A 140 -8.48 -16.27 1.64
CA ILE A 140 -8.53 -16.68 0.22
C ILE A 140 -8.99 -18.13 0.10
N THR A 141 -8.46 -19.03 0.94
CA THR A 141 -8.78 -20.47 0.90
C THR A 141 -10.14 -20.79 1.49
N SER A 142 -10.63 -20.00 2.45
CA SER A 142 -11.92 -20.24 3.13
C SER A 142 -12.59 -18.94 3.58
N PRO A 143 -13.18 -18.16 2.65
CA PRO A 143 -13.76 -16.84 2.95
C PRO A 143 -14.88 -16.88 4.01
N SER A 144 -15.59 -18.02 4.12
CA SER A 144 -16.70 -18.23 5.07
C SER A 144 -16.26 -18.37 6.53
N ILE A 145 -15.02 -18.79 6.82
CA ILE A 145 -14.53 -19.04 8.20
C ILE A 145 -14.20 -17.73 8.93
N THR A 146 -14.04 -16.61 8.23
CA THR A 146 -13.76 -15.32 8.88
C THR A 146 -14.97 -14.66 9.55
N LYS A 147 -16.17 -15.23 9.37
CA LYS A 147 -17.38 -14.82 10.10
C LYS A 147 -17.50 -15.47 11.49
N ASP A 148 -16.92 -16.66 11.67
CA ASP A 148 -17.04 -17.43 12.90
C ASP A 148 -15.67 -17.92 13.37
N ARG A 149 -15.12 -17.32 14.44
CA ARG A 149 -14.42 -18.11 15.45
C ARG A 149 -14.76 -17.65 16.87
N PRO A 150 -14.91 -18.62 17.79
CA PRO A 150 -15.33 -18.38 19.16
C PRO A 150 -14.12 -17.88 19.94
N PHE A 151 -14.17 -16.64 20.43
CA PHE A 151 -13.73 -16.16 21.75
C PHE A 151 -14.18 -14.70 21.86
#